data_AF-A0A1Q6MBB5-F1
#
_entry.id   AF-A0A1Q6MBB5-F1
#
_cell.length_a   1.000
_cell.length_b   1.000
_cell.length_c   1.000
_cell.angle_alpha   90.00
_cell.angle_beta   90.00
_cell.angle_gamma   90.00
#
_symmetry.space_group_name_H-M   'P 1'
#
loop_
_entity.id
_entity.type
_entity.pdbx_description
1 polymer ?
#
loop_
_entity_poly.entity_id
_entity_poly.type
_entity_poly.pdbx_seq_one_letter_code
_entity_poly.pdbx_strand_id
1 'polypeptide(L)'
;MSYCELVNKIKAEPLKYIDEYNLLYLRNYLDGYYYFKKYNGFFDDLLIFGDYCFNYFIQNKVMKIENSLAKKIDCLGSRNWESYIPLVETDPEKQFDFFFECFDEFKTLVLADYDFTPLVRRFDKCDRDTYKLSLIKIKETNIKTDFLQFITILRGRVCVYIGYYNLKYLKYCINGFIYASKELGVIDNFASFYEQKFNSFFKEEVLRNQNINIDSEMDYTKIIPLFVTDPKKQIKTYLMYFDKFVSLYNK
;
A
#
# COMPACT_ATOMS: atom_id res chain seq x y z
N MET A 1 9.96 -14.71 -1.71
CA MET A 1 8.91 -14.66 -0.68
C MET A 1 7.55 -14.41 -1.33
N SER A 2 6.54 -15.17 -0.94
CA SER A 2 5.14 -15.02 -1.35
C SER A 2 4.46 -13.86 -0.61
N TYR A 3 3.31 -13.42 -1.11
CA TYR A 3 2.51 -12.41 -0.39
C TYR A 3 1.96 -12.96 0.92
N CYS A 4 1.56 -14.24 0.94
CA CYS A 4 1.17 -14.96 2.15
C CYS A 4 2.25 -14.94 3.23
N GLU A 5 3.50 -15.23 2.86
CA GLU A 5 4.63 -15.22 3.78
C GLU A 5 4.83 -13.83 4.40
N LEU A 6 4.72 -12.76 3.60
CA LEU A 6 4.76 -11.39 4.13
C LEU A 6 3.63 -11.16 5.15
N VAL A 7 2.38 -11.46 4.79
CA VAL A 7 1.23 -11.22 5.67
C VAL A 7 1.37 -12.00 6.98
N ASN A 8 1.84 -13.25 6.93
CA ASN A 8 2.13 -14.04 8.13
C ASN A 8 3.25 -13.43 9.00
N LYS A 9 4.31 -12.90 8.37
CA LYS A 9 5.38 -12.18 9.09
C LYS A 9 4.85 -10.91 9.77
N ILE A 10 4.01 -10.13 9.08
CA ILE A 10 3.38 -8.94 9.67
C ILE A 10 2.45 -9.34 10.81
N LYS A 11 1.65 -10.40 10.65
CA LYS A 11 0.76 -10.91 11.71
C LYS A 11 1.51 -11.21 13.00
N ALA A 12 2.71 -11.77 12.91
CA ALA A 12 3.53 -12.10 14.08
C ALA A 12 4.12 -10.87 14.78
N GLU A 13 4.56 -9.86 14.02
CA GLU A 13 5.21 -8.65 14.56
C GLU A 13 4.76 -7.38 13.83
N PRO A 14 3.50 -6.92 13.96
CA PRO A 14 2.98 -5.82 13.12
C PRO A 14 3.80 -4.54 13.24
N LEU A 15 4.21 -4.20 14.47
CA LEU A 15 4.93 -2.96 14.79
C LEU A 15 6.38 -2.92 14.28
N LYS A 16 6.88 -4.03 13.72
CA LYS A 16 8.16 -4.06 12.99
C LYS A 16 8.06 -3.47 11.60
N TYR A 17 6.86 -3.46 11.01
CA TYR A 17 6.61 -3.06 9.63
C TYR A 17 5.91 -1.70 9.53
N ILE A 18 5.08 -1.37 10.52
CA ILE A 18 4.35 -0.10 10.63
C ILE A 18 4.47 0.47 12.05
N ASP A 19 4.38 1.78 12.23
CA ASP A 19 4.71 2.40 13.52
C ASP A 19 3.56 2.32 14.55
N GLU A 20 2.33 2.03 14.12
CA GLU A 20 1.15 1.88 14.98
C GLU A 20 0.09 1.00 14.29
N TYR A 21 -0.84 0.45 15.07
CA TYR A 21 -1.99 -0.29 14.55
C TYR A 21 -2.90 0.64 13.75
N ASN A 22 -2.71 0.65 12.44
CA ASN A 22 -3.46 1.48 11.51
C ASN A 22 -3.65 0.76 10.17
N LEU A 23 -4.90 0.45 9.81
CA LEU A 23 -5.21 -0.33 8.61
C LEU A 23 -4.76 0.37 7.32
N LEU A 24 -4.75 1.71 7.28
CA LEU A 24 -4.26 2.45 6.12
C LEU A 24 -2.74 2.33 5.99
N TYR A 25 -2.00 2.26 7.10
CA TYR A 25 -0.55 2.02 7.05
C TYR A 25 -0.25 0.61 6.58
N LEU A 26 -0.96 -0.39 7.12
CA LEU A 26 -0.85 -1.78 6.70
C LEU A 26 -1.15 -1.92 5.20
N ARG A 27 -2.27 -1.37 4.74
CA ARG A 27 -2.66 -1.39 3.33
C ARG A 27 -1.59 -0.76 2.45
N ASN A 28 -1.11 0.44 2.78
CA ASN A 28 -0.07 1.10 1.99
C ASN A 28 1.25 0.30 1.97
N TYR A 29 1.63 -0.34 3.07
CA TYR A 29 2.78 -1.23 3.11
C TYR A 29 2.63 -2.42 2.16
N LEU A 30 1.49 -3.11 2.24
CA LEU A 30 1.16 -4.25 1.38
C LEU A 30 1.09 -3.85 -0.10
N ASP A 31 0.49 -2.71 -0.41
CA ASP A 31 0.46 -2.10 -1.74
C ASP A 31 1.87 -1.87 -2.30
N GLY A 32 2.78 -1.31 -1.50
CA GLY A 32 4.17 -1.09 -1.90
C GLY A 32 4.86 -2.39 -2.33
N TYR A 33 4.68 -3.43 -1.52
CA TYR A 33 5.19 -4.77 -1.82
C TYR A 33 4.56 -5.37 -3.09
N TYR A 34 3.24 -5.21 -3.24
CA TYR A 34 2.51 -5.61 -4.43
C TYR A 34 3.01 -4.90 -5.69
N TYR A 35 3.21 -3.59 -5.66
CA TYR A 35 3.68 -2.82 -6.82
C TYR A 35 5.05 -3.29 -7.27
N PHE A 36 5.98 -3.55 -6.34
CA PHE A 36 7.27 -4.14 -6.67
C PHE A 36 7.11 -5.46 -7.43
N LYS A 37 6.32 -6.38 -6.87
CA LYS A 37 6.06 -7.70 -7.48
C LYS A 37 5.44 -7.59 -8.86
N LYS A 38 4.39 -6.76 -8.99
CA LYS A 38 3.66 -6.51 -10.23
C LYS A 38 4.55 -5.97 -11.35
N TYR A 39 5.40 -4.99 -11.05
CA TYR A 39 6.24 -4.34 -12.07
C TYR A 39 7.50 -5.13 -12.44
N ASN A 40 7.90 -6.07 -11.58
CA ASN A 40 9.09 -6.91 -11.78
C ASN A 40 8.74 -8.37 -12.13
N GLY A 41 7.47 -8.68 -12.37
CA GLY A 41 7.04 -10.01 -12.83
C GLY A 41 7.10 -11.12 -11.77
N PHE A 42 7.11 -10.77 -10.48
CA PHE A 42 7.02 -11.75 -9.39
C PHE A 42 5.56 -12.06 -9.10
N PHE A 43 4.95 -12.89 -9.96
CA PHE A 43 3.56 -13.28 -9.77
C PHE A 43 3.43 -14.39 -8.72
N ASP A 44 2.37 -14.28 -7.93
CA ASP A 44 1.95 -15.24 -6.92
C ASP A 44 0.47 -15.46 -7.19
N ASP A 45 0.04 -16.70 -7.35
CA ASP A 45 -1.31 -17.02 -7.83
C ASP A 45 -2.39 -16.39 -6.94
N LEU A 46 -2.13 -16.29 -5.62
CA LEU A 46 -3.04 -15.63 -4.68
C LEU A 46 -3.22 -14.13 -4.95
N LEU A 47 -2.18 -13.45 -5.44
CA LEU A 47 -2.21 -12.02 -5.80
C LEU A 47 -2.95 -11.76 -7.12
N ILE A 48 -2.93 -12.73 -8.04
CA ILE A 48 -3.71 -12.66 -9.29
C ILE A 48 -5.21 -12.61 -8.95
N PHE A 49 -5.60 -13.16 -7.80
CA PHE A 49 -6.98 -13.18 -7.35
C PHE A 49 -7.45 -11.98 -6.53
N GLY A 50 -6.67 -11.18 -5.77
CA GLY A 50 -7.37 -10.41 -4.73
C GLY A 50 -6.76 -9.17 -4.11
N ASP A 51 -6.58 -8.09 -4.89
CA ASP A 51 -6.97 -6.79 -4.33
C ASP A 51 -8.51 -6.70 -4.33
N TYR A 52 -9.14 -6.92 -5.49
CA TYR A 52 -10.59 -6.81 -5.60
C TYR A 52 -11.33 -7.96 -4.90
N CYS A 53 -10.95 -9.23 -5.09
CA CYS A 53 -11.67 -10.34 -4.45
C CYS A 53 -11.55 -10.29 -2.92
N PHE A 54 -10.37 -9.98 -2.38
CA PHE A 54 -10.21 -9.91 -0.93
C PHE A 54 -10.99 -8.73 -0.34
N ASN A 55 -10.99 -7.59 -1.03
CA ASN A 55 -11.84 -6.46 -0.66
C ASN A 55 -13.34 -6.85 -0.61
N TYR A 56 -13.83 -7.54 -1.64
CA TYR A 56 -15.21 -8.04 -1.66
C TYR A 56 -15.49 -9.10 -0.59
N PHE A 57 -14.53 -9.97 -0.30
CA PHE A 57 -14.64 -10.96 0.77
C PHE A 57 -14.84 -10.29 2.13
N ILE A 58 -14.00 -9.30 2.46
CA ILE A 58 -14.14 -8.52 3.69
C ILE A 58 -15.47 -7.76 3.72
N GLN A 59 -15.86 -7.12 2.60
CA GLN A 59 -17.14 -6.42 2.49
C GLN A 59 -18.32 -7.35 2.82
N ASN A 60 -18.33 -8.56 2.25
CA ASN A 60 -19.36 -9.57 2.51
C ASN A 60 -19.35 -10.06 3.96
N LYS A 61 -18.17 -10.26 4.55
CA LYS A 61 -18.05 -10.68 5.94
C LYS A 61 -18.58 -9.61 6.91
N VAL A 62 -18.25 -8.35 6.66
CA VAL A 62 -18.78 -7.19 7.40
C VAL A 62 -20.31 -7.10 7.27
N MET A 63 -20.86 -7.25 6.06
CA MET A 63 -22.33 -7.24 5.84
C MET A 63 -23.05 -8.34 6.63
N LYS A 64 -22.46 -9.55 6.71
CA LYS A 64 -23.06 -10.68 7.45
C LYS A 64 -23.09 -10.46 8.96
N ILE A 65 -22.11 -9.73 9.51
CA ILE A 65 -22.05 -9.40 10.94
C ILE A 65 -23.17 -8.42 11.29
N GLU A 66 -23.35 -7.38 10.47
CA GLU A 66 -24.35 -6.36 10.72
C GLU A 66 -25.05 -5.89 9.43
N ASN A 67 -26.17 -6.55 9.10
CA ASN A 67 -26.98 -6.23 7.91
C ASN A 67 -27.45 -4.76 7.86
N SER A 68 -27.53 -4.08 9.01
CA SER A 68 -27.87 -2.65 9.11
C SER A 68 -26.86 -1.75 8.37
N LEU A 69 -25.64 -2.23 8.18
CA LEU A 69 -24.53 -1.50 7.55
C LEU A 69 -24.59 -1.49 6.03
N ALA A 70 -25.52 -2.21 5.39
CA ALA A 70 -25.62 -2.27 3.92
C ALA A 70 -25.64 -0.87 3.28
N LYS A 71 -26.43 0.06 3.84
CA LYS A 71 -26.47 1.45 3.37
C LYS A 71 -25.15 2.21 3.60
N LYS A 72 -24.45 1.96 4.71
CA LYS A 72 -23.15 2.59 4.98
C LYS A 72 -22.09 2.07 4.02
N ILE A 73 -22.11 0.78 3.73
CA ILE A 73 -21.21 0.12 2.77
C ILE A 73 -21.49 0.61 1.34
N ASP A 74 -22.75 0.76 0.95
CA ASP A 74 -23.12 1.37 -0.34
C ASP A 74 -22.59 2.80 -0.45
N CYS A 75 -22.68 3.60 0.63
CA CYS A 75 -22.13 4.96 0.70
C CYS A 75 -20.60 5.01 0.66
N LEU A 76 -19.89 3.95 1.05
CA LEU A 76 -18.43 3.87 0.96
C LEU A 76 -17.96 3.69 -0.49
N GLY A 77 -18.80 3.21 -1.40
CA GLY A 77 -18.47 3.03 -2.81
C GLY A 77 -17.31 2.03 -3.04
N SER A 78 -16.49 2.28 -4.06
CA SER A 78 -15.34 1.45 -4.44
C SER A 78 -14.11 1.59 -3.54
N ARG A 79 -14.31 1.80 -2.23
CA ARG A 79 -13.22 1.85 -1.24
C ARG A 79 -12.65 0.46 -0.97
N ASN A 80 -11.47 0.43 -0.38
CA ASN A 80 -10.72 -0.80 -0.14
C ASN A 80 -10.98 -1.29 1.31
N TRP A 81 -10.48 -2.47 1.66
CA TRP A 81 -10.94 -3.25 2.81
C TRP A 81 -10.74 -2.52 4.15
N GLU A 82 -9.75 -1.63 4.21
CA GLU A 82 -9.44 -0.81 5.38
C GLU A 82 -10.58 0.13 5.76
N SER A 83 -11.50 0.42 4.84
CA SER A 83 -12.68 1.24 5.09
C SER A 83 -13.88 0.45 5.63
N TYR A 84 -13.91 -0.88 5.46
CA TYR A 84 -15.03 -1.72 5.88
C TYR A 84 -14.85 -2.27 7.29
N ILE A 85 -13.62 -2.66 7.66
CA ILE A 85 -13.33 -3.23 8.99
C ILE A 85 -13.74 -2.29 10.13
N PRO A 86 -13.48 -0.97 10.07
CA PRO A 86 -13.88 -0.04 11.13
C PRO A 86 -15.39 0.08 11.37
N LEU A 87 -16.22 -0.48 10.48
CA LEU A 87 -17.66 -0.49 10.66
C LEU A 87 -18.14 -1.50 11.72
N VAL A 88 -17.35 -2.54 11.97
CA VAL A 88 -17.69 -3.64 12.90
C VAL A 88 -16.71 -3.74 14.06
N GLU A 89 -15.52 -3.15 13.95
CA GLU A 89 -14.53 -3.12 15.03
C GLU A 89 -13.86 -1.75 15.11
N THR A 90 -13.88 -1.12 16.28
CA THR A 90 -13.34 0.23 16.49
C THR A 90 -11.97 0.22 17.14
N ASP A 91 -11.61 -0.85 17.84
CA ASP A 91 -10.30 -1.01 18.47
C ASP A 91 -9.22 -1.33 17.42
N PRO A 92 -8.15 -0.53 17.30
CA PRO A 92 -7.17 -0.71 16.23
C PRO A 92 -6.43 -2.06 16.24
N GLU A 93 -6.19 -2.65 17.41
CA GLU A 93 -5.53 -3.96 17.51
C GLU A 93 -6.48 -5.06 17.02
N LYS A 94 -7.74 -5.03 17.48
CA LYS A 94 -8.75 -5.98 17.02
C LYS A 94 -9.12 -5.82 15.55
N GLN A 95 -9.00 -4.61 14.99
CA GLN A 95 -9.13 -4.40 13.54
C GLN A 95 -8.07 -5.20 12.76
N PHE A 96 -6.85 -5.31 13.29
CA PHE A 96 -5.79 -6.13 12.70
C PHE A 96 -6.11 -7.62 12.85
N ASP A 97 -6.56 -8.05 14.03
CA ASP A 97 -6.99 -9.43 14.24
C ASP A 97 -8.08 -9.83 13.23
N PHE A 98 -9.08 -8.96 13.04
CA PHE A 98 -10.13 -9.16 12.05
C PHE A 98 -9.59 -9.25 10.61
N PHE A 99 -8.67 -8.36 10.23
CA PHE A 99 -8.01 -8.42 8.93
C PHE A 99 -7.29 -9.78 8.73
N PHE A 100 -6.52 -10.22 9.71
CA PHE A 100 -5.75 -11.46 9.60
C PHE A 100 -6.64 -12.70 9.63
N GLU A 101 -7.73 -12.71 10.40
CA GLU A 101 -8.75 -13.76 10.36
C GLU A 101 -9.37 -13.85 8.96
N CYS A 102 -9.76 -12.69 8.38
CA CYS A 102 -10.28 -12.65 7.02
C CYS A 102 -9.25 -13.17 6.00
N PHE A 103 -7.98 -12.81 6.16
CA PHE A 103 -6.92 -13.26 5.26
C PHE A 103 -6.68 -14.77 5.36
N ASP A 104 -6.69 -15.30 6.58
CA ASP A 104 -6.51 -16.73 6.85
C ASP A 104 -7.66 -17.57 6.29
N GLU A 105 -8.89 -17.06 6.34
CA GLU A 105 -10.03 -17.70 5.67
C GLU A 105 -9.90 -17.59 4.15
N PHE A 106 -9.64 -16.38 3.65
CA PHE A 106 -9.59 -16.09 2.21
C PHE A 106 -8.57 -16.97 1.47
N LYS A 107 -7.40 -17.21 2.05
CA LYS A 107 -6.35 -18.03 1.44
C LYS A 107 -6.69 -19.53 1.37
N THR A 108 -7.72 -19.98 2.08
CA THR A 108 -8.18 -21.38 2.07
C THR A 108 -9.32 -21.63 1.08
N LEU A 109 -9.93 -20.56 0.55
CA LEU A 109 -11.04 -20.68 -0.39
C LEU A 109 -10.56 -21.30 -1.70
N VAL A 110 -11.31 -22.28 -2.22
CA VAL A 110 -11.09 -22.77 -3.58
C VAL A 110 -11.84 -21.89 -4.58
N LEU A 111 -11.44 -21.95 -5.86
CA LEU A 111 -12.06 -21.19 -6.95
C LEU A 111 -13.60 -21.24 -6.97
N ALA A 112 -14.19 -22.37 -6.56
CA ALA A 112 -15.63 -22.58 -6.53
C ALA A 112 -16.36 -21.86 -5.38
N ASP A 113 -15.64 -21.47 -4.32
CA ASP A 113 -16.20 -20.82 -3.13
C ASP A 113 -16.33 -19.30 -3.28
N TYR A 114 -15.71 -18.73 -4.31
CA TYR A 114 -15.77 -17.30 -4.57
C TYR A 114 -17.09 -16.92 -5.26
N ASP A 115 -17.88 -16.08 -4.60
CA ASP A 115 -18.95 -15.36 -5.27
C ASP A 115 -18.36 -14.23 -6.13
N PHE A 116 -18.12 -14.54 -7.41
CA PHE A 116 -17.65 -13.57 -8.41
C PHE A 116 -18.75 -12.64 -8.92
N THR A 117 -20.01 -12.77 -8.49
CA THR A 117 -21.13 -11.95 -8.97
C THR A 117 -20.83 -10.43 -8.89
N PRO A 118 -20.16 -9.90 -7.85
CA PRO A 118 -19.78 -8.49 -7.80
C PRO A 118 -18.71 -8.08 -8.82
N LEU A 119 -17.74 -8.95 -9.13
CA LEU A 119 -16.74 -8.73 -10.17
C LEU A 119 -17.41 -8.72 -11.55
N VAL A 120 -18.26 -9.71 -11.82
CA VAL A 120 -19.02 -9.81 -13.08
C VAL A 120 -19.89 -8.57 -13.29
N ARG A 121 -20.59 -8.06 -12.25
CA ARG A 121 -21.43 -6.84 -12.34
C ARG A 121 -20.66 -5.56 -12.68
N ARG A 122 -19.37 -5.45 -12.33
CA ARG A 122 -18.52 -4.30 -12.74
C ARG A 122 -18.08 -4.42 -14.20
N PHE A 123 -17.82 -5.63 -14.66
CA PHE A 123 -17.43 -5.92 -16.04
C PHE A 123 -18.62 -6.02 -17.00
N ASP A 124 -19.85 -6.18 -16.52
CA ASP A 124 -21.09 -6.18 -17.33
C ASP A 124 -21.36 -4.87 -18.08
N LYS A 125 -20.66 -3.77 -17.74
CA LYS A 125 -20.65 -2.54 -18.56
C LYS A 125 -19.65 -2.57 -19.73
N CYS A 126 -18.83 -3.61 -19.82
CA CYS A 126 -17.82 -3.82 -20.86
C CYS A 126 -18.07 -5.16 -21.55
N ASP A 127 -18.96 -5.11 -22.54
CA ASP A 127 -19.30 -6.11 -23.56
C ASP A 127 -19.57 -7.56 -23.12
N ARG A 128 -20.77 -8.00 -23.49
CA ARG A 128 -21.24 -9.38 -23.42
C ARG A 128 -20.35 -10.25 -24.31
N ASP A 129 -20.09 -11.48 -23.85
CA ASP A 129 -19.60 -12.62 -24.63
C ASP A 129 -18.09 -12.88 -24.69
N THR A 130 -17.35 -12.87 -23.57
CA THR A 130 -16.20 -13.79 -23.38
C THR A 130 -15.74 -14.04 -21.93
N TYR A 131 -16.57 -13.87 -20.89
CA TYR A 131 -16.10 -14.08 -19.50
C TYR A 131 -16.27 -15.54 -19.05
N LYS A 132 -15.57 -16.46 -19.71
CA LYS A 132 -14.97 -17.56 -18.92
C LYS A 132 -13.99 -16.89 -17.98
N LEU A 133 -13.82 -17.45 -16.80
CA LEU A 133 -12.77 -17.16 -15.82
C LEU A 133 -11.34 -17.36 -16.42
N SER A 134 -11.02 -16.80 -17.58
CA SER A 134 -9.75 -16.10 -17.70
C SER A 134 -9.84 -15.05 -16.59
N LEU A 135 -9.35 -15.32 -15.37
CA LEU A 135 -7.95 -15.04 -15.07
C LEU A 135 -7.58 -13.90 -15.99
N ILE A 136 -8.06 -12.69 -15.65
CA ILE A 136 -7.61 -11.46 -16.28
C ILE A 136 -6.10 -11.69 -16.35
N LYS A 137 -5.57 -12.00 -17.54
CA LYS A 137 -4.15 -12.08 -17.75
C LYS A 137 -3.73 -10.68 -17.37
N ILE A 138 -3.33 -10.47 -16.12
CA ILE A 138 -2.77 -9.22 -15.65
C ILE A 138 -1.63 -9.07 -16.61
N LYS A 139 -1.82 -8.18 -17.59
CA LYS A 139 -0.91 -8.05 -18.73
C LYS A 139 0.46 -7.94 -18.10
N GLU A 140 1.30 -8.94 -18.32
CA GLU A 140 2.55 -9.08 -17.59
C GLU A 140 3.34 -7.79 -17.78
N THR A 141 3.32 -6.93 -16.76
CA THR A 141 4.10 -5.71 -16.78
C THR A 141 5.47 -6.07 -16.27
N ASN A 142 6.30 -6.68 -17.12
CA ASN A 142 7.70 -6.90 -16.84
C ASN A 142 8.51 -5.65 -17.20
N ILE A 143 8.16 -4.52 -16.57
CA ILE A 143 8.80 -3.23 -16.82
C ILE A 143 10.20 -3.20 -16.18
N LYS A 144 10.46 -4.08 -15.19
CA LYS A 144 11.69 -4.14 -14.39
C LYS A 144 11.94 -2.81 -13.68
N THR A 145 10.97 -2.42 -12.86
CA THR A 145 10.95 -1.12 -12.20
C THR A 145 11.85 -1.08 -10.97
N ASP A 146 12.89 -0.23 -11.03
CA ASP A 146 13.73 0.15 -9.89
C ASP A 146 13.05 1.22 -9.00
N PHE A 147 13.68 1.59 -7.89
CA PHE A 147 13.16 2.54 -6.92
C PHE A 147 12.98 3.96 -7.49
N LEU A 148 13.89 4.43 -8.34
CA LEU A 148 13.76 5.76 -8.97
C LEU A 148 12.57 5.79 -9.94
N GLN A 149 12.41 4.74 -10.73
CA GLN A 149 11.30 4.56 -11.63
C GLN A 149 9.98 4.44 -10.86
N PHE A 150 9.98 3.73 -9.73
CA PHE A 150 8.81 3.63 -8.84
C PHE A 150 8.38 4.99 -8.30
N ILE A 151 9.32 5.81 -7.79
CA ILE A 151 9.02 7.17 -7.33
C ILE A 151 8.49 8.05 -8.48
N THR A 152 9.01 7.88 -9.70
CA THR A 152 8.53 8.59 -10.90
C THR A 152 7.09 8.20 -11.24
N ILE A 153 6.76 6.91 -11.17
CA ILE A 153 5.41 6.39 -11.38
C ILE A 153 4.45 6.94 -10.32
N LEU A 154 4.85 6.90 -9.04
CA LEU A 154 4.09 7.46 -7.92
C LEU A 154 3.80 8.95 -8.11
N ARG A 155 4.81 9.73 -8.49
CA ARG A 155 4.71 11.17 -8.74
C ARG A 155 3.62 11.52 -9.75
N GLY A 156 3.47 10.72 -10.81
CA GLY A 156 2.45 10.94 -11.83
C GLY A 156 1.02 10.84 -11.31
N ARG A 157 0.76 9.99 -10.30
CA ARG A 157 -0.60 9.70 -9.80
C ARG A 157 -0.63 9.32 -8.32
N VAL A 158 -0.09 10.16 -7.43
CA VAL A 158 0.10 9.85 -6.00
C VAL A 158 -1.15 9.23 -5.35
N CYS A 159 -2.31 9.89 -5.41
CA CYS A 159 -3.54 9.37 -4.77
C CYS A 159 -4.03 8.05 -5.35
N VAL A 160 -3.69 7.71 -6.59
CA VAL A 160 -4.07 6.40 -7.17
C VAL A 160 -3.32 5.28 -6.46
N TYR A 161 -2.07 5.52 -6.05
CA TYR A 161 -1.25 4.52 -5.38
C TYR A 161 -1.47 4.50 -3.87
N ILE A 162 -1.53 5.66 -3.22
CA ILE A 162 -1.60 5.74 -1.75
C ILE A 162 -2.97 6.12 -1.18
N GLY A 163 -3.98 6.26 -2.04
CA GLY A 163 -5.36 6.63 -1.70
C GLY A 163 -5.56 8.13 -1.44
N TYR A 164 -4.74 8.71 -0.57
CA TYR A 164 -4.84 10.11 -0.15
C TYR A 164 -3.48 10.79 -0.09
N TYR A 165 -3.43 12.11 -0.24
CA TYR A 165 -2.20 12.87 0.01
C TYR A 165 -1.86 12.81 1.51
N ASN A 166 -0.97 11.91 1.90
CA ASN A 166 -0.53 11.72 3.28
C ASN A 166 0.90 11.18 3.30
N LEU A 167 1.80 11.84 4.04
CA LEU A 167 3.22 11.47 4.09
C LEU A 167 3.48 10.11 4.71
N LYS A 168 2.72 9.70 5.72
CA LYS A 168 2.86 8.37 6.32
C LYS A 168 2.41 7.28 5.35
N TYR A 169 1.34 7.50 4.59
CA TYR A 169 0.91 6.54 3.56
C TYR A 169 1.98 6.39 2.47
N LEU A 170 2.57 7.50 2.03
CA LEU A 170 3.72 7.47 1.12
C LEU A 170 4.91 6.70 1.71
N LYS A 171 5.26 6.96 2.98
CA LYS A 171 6.33 6.26 3.70
C LYS A 171 6.14 4.75 3.67
N TYR A 172 4.96 4.25 4.06
CA TYR A 172 4.74 2.81 4.12
C TYR A 172 4.68 2.16 2.73
N CYS A 173 4.14 2.85 1.73
CA CYS A 173 4.19 2.38 0.34
C CYS A 173 5.63 2.26 -0.18
N ILE A 174 6.48 3.24 0.12
CA ILE A 174 7.91 3.17 -0.17
C ILE A 174 8.60 2.03 0.59
N ASN A 175 8.33 1.90 1.89
CA ASN A 175 8.94 0.85 2.72
C ASN A 175 8.56 -0.56 2.25
N GLY A 176 7.30 -0.78 1.87
CA GLY A 176 6.85 -2.05 1.32
C GLY A 176 7.56 -2.40 0.00
N PHE A 177 7.77 -1.40 -0.87
CA PHE A 177 8.51 -1.58 -2.12
C PHE A 177 9.98 -1.93 -1.88
N ILE A 178 10.66 -1.19 -1.00
CA ILE A 178 12.08 -1.44 -0.64
C ILE A 178 12.23 -2.82 0.00
N TYR A 179 11.32 -3.18 0.91
CA TYR A 179 11.32 -4.48 1.56
C TYR A 179 11.17 -5.62 0.54
N ALA A 180 10.25 -5.49 -0.42
CA ALA A 180 10.09 -6.46 -1.50
C ALA A 180 11.37 -6.63 -2.32
N SER A 181 12.03 -5.53 -2.69
CA SER A 181 13.29 -5.55 -3.44
C SER A 181 14.36 -6.39 -2.74
N LYS A 182 14.51 -6.20 -1.42
CA LYS A 182 15.48 -6.94 -0.59
C LYS A 182 15.14 -8.43 -0.50
N GLU A 183 13.89 -8.74 -0.13
CA GLU A 183 13.46 -10.11 0.12
C GLU A 183 13.36 -10.96 -1.17
N LEU A 184 13.24 -10.32 -2.32
CA LEU A 184 13.19 -10.97 -3.63
C LEU A 184 14.54 -10.95 -4.35
N GLY A 185 15.61 -10.49 -3.69
CA GLY A 185 16.97 -10.54 -4.20
C GLY A 185 17.25 -9.61 -5.39
N VAL A 186 16.41 -8.58 -5.60
CA VAL A 186 16.66 -7.56 -6.61
C VAL A 186 17.49 -6.46 -5.97
N ILE A 187 18.77 -6.44 -6.32
CA ILE A 187 19.74 -5.46 -5.79
C ILE A 187 19.44 -4.10 -6.40
N ASP A 188 18.73 -3.26 -5.62
CA ASP A 188 18.59 -1.85 -5.89
C ASP A 188 19.50 -1.07 -4.92
N ASN A 189 20.67 -0.69 -5.43
CA ASN A 189 21.68 0.05 -4.67
C ASN A 189 21.14 1.42 -4.22
N PHE A 190 20.28 2.04 -5.03
CA PHE A 190 19.74 3.36 -4.72
C PHE A 190 18.65 3.27 -3.65
N ALA A 191 17.79 2.24 -3.67
CA ALA A 191 16.85 1.97 -2.58
C ALA A 191 17.55 1.81 -1.22
N SER A 192 18.67 1.08 -1.21
CA SER A 192 19.47 0.86 0.00
C SER A 192 20.13 2.16 0.48
N PHE A 193 20.67 2.96 -0.44
CA PHE A 193 21.21 4.28 -0.14
C PHE A 193 20.15 5.24 0.41
N TYR A 194 18.97 5.27 -0.21
CA TYR A 194 17.83 6.07 0.24
C TYR A 194 17.43 5.74 1.67
N GLU A 195 17.20 4.46 1.98
CA GLU A 195 16.74 4.03 3.31
C GLU A 195 17.72 4.45 4.42
N GLN A 196 19.03 4.38 4.15
CA GLN A 196 20.07 4.72 5.12
C GLN A 196 20.31 6.22 5.28
N LYS A 197 20.14 7.01 4.21
CA LYS A 197 20.68 8.39 4.16
C LYS A 197 19.62 9.46 3.99
N PHE A 198 18.45 9.16 3.43
CA PHE A 198 17.49 10.20 3.05
C PHE A 198 17.00 11.01 4.25
N ASN A 199 16.66 10.36 5.36
CA ASN A 199 16.19 11.06 6.57
C ASN A 199 17.24 12.02 7.14
N SER A 200 18.51 11.60 7.19
CA SER A 200 19.61 12.45 7.68
C SER A 200 19.86 13.62 6.73
N PHE A 201 19.93 13.36 5.43
CA PHE A 201 20.03 14.41 4.41
C PHE A 201 18.88 15.42 4.52
N PHE A 202 17.64 14.93 4.63
CA PHE A 202 16.46 15.76 4.72
C PHE A 202 16.51 16.67 5.94
N LYS A 203 16.90 16.14 7.10
CA LYS A 203 17.09 16.93 8.33
C LYS A 203 18.11 18.05 8.14
N GLU A 204 19.30 17.72 7.67
CA GLU A 204 20.36 18.70 7.44
C GLU A 204 19.90 19.81 6.50
N GLU A 205 19.20 19.46 5.42
CA GLU A 205 18.69 20.45 4.48
C GLU A 205 17.53 21.28 5.02
N VAL A 206 16.64 20.73 5.84
CA VAL A 206 15.60 21.54 6.50
C VAL A 206 16.22 22.47 7.54
N LEU A 207 17.18 22.00 8.35
CA LEU A 207 17.89 22.83 9.32
C LEU A 207 18.57 24.03 8.65
N ARG A 208 19.25 23.81 7.51
CA ARG A 208 19.90 24.89 6.74
C ARG A 208 18.92 25.93 6.19
N ASN A 209 17.72 25.51 5.77
CA ASN A 209 16.83 26.35 4.97
C ASN A 209 15.60 26.90 5.72
N GLN A 210 15.16 26.24 6.80
CA GLN A 210 13.90 26.58 7.49
C GLN A 210 14.11 27.05 8.94
N ASN A 211 15.33 26.93 9.49
CA ASN A 211 15.68 27.33 10.86
C ASN A 211 14.71 26.75 11.93
N ILE A 212 14.28 25.50 11.75
CA ILE A 212 13.38 24.78 12.66
C ILE A 212 14.24 23.98 13.63
N ASN A 213 13.86 23.95 14.92
CA ASN A 213 14.49 23.02 15.87
C ASN A 213 13.91 21.61 15.65
N ILE A 214 14.74 20.64 15.24
CA ILE A 214 14.32 19.29 14.90
C ILE A 214 14.94 18.30 15.87
N ASP A 215 14.11 17.46 16.49
CA ASP A 215 14.59 16.34 17.30
C ASP A 215 15.26 15.28 16.40
N SER A 216 16.37 14.73 16.91
CA SER A 216 17.13 13.63 16.33
C SER A 216 16.28 12.42 15.89
N GLU A 217 15.13 12.15 16.50
CA GLU A 217 14.28 10.99 16.17
C GLU A 217 13.20 11.26 15.10
N MET A 218 12.95 12.52 14.71
CA MET A 218 11.87 12.83 13.77
C MET A 218 12.21 12.44 12.33
N ASP A 219 11.32 11.78 11.60
CA ASP A 219 11.48 11.57 10.15
C ASP A 219 10.78 12.67 9.34
N TYR A 220 10.92 12.63 8.01
CA TYR A 220 10.29 13.63 7.13
C TYR A 220 8.76 13.69 7.28
N THR A 221 8.11 12.62 7.72
CA THR A 221 6.65 12.58 7.91
C THR A 221 6.21 13.45 9.09
N LYS A 222 7.09 13.66 10.07
CA LYS A 222 6.87 14.56 11.22
C LYS A 222 7.44 15.96 10.98
N ILE A 223 8.55 16.08 10.24
CA ILE A 223 9.23 17.36 10.02
C ILE A 223 8.47 18.26 9.03
N ILE A 224 8.04 17.74 7.87
CA ILE A 224 7.37 18.56 6.84
C ILE A 224 6.11 19.26 7.37
N PRO A 225 5.23 18.59 8.15
CA PRO A 225 4.05 19.25 8.72
C PRO A 225 4.33 20.44 9.62
N LEU A 226 5.55 20.60 10.16
CA LEU A 226 5.92 21.76 10.99
C LEU A 226 5.92 23.07 10.21
N PHE A 227 6.08 23.02 8.88
CA PHE A 227 6.14 24.22 8.02
C PHE A 227 5.29 24.14 6.75
N VAL A 228 4.62 23.00 6.49
CA VAL A 228 3.66 22.84 5.39
C VAL A 228 2.41 22.15 5.89
N THR A 229 1.29 22.87 5.92
CA THR A 229 0.01 22.34 6.44
C THR A 229 -0.81 21.58 5.41
N ASP A 230 -0.82 22.02 4.15
CA ASP A 230 -1.60 21.38 3.07
C ASP A 230 -1.00 20.01 2.68
N PRO A 231 -1.74 18.89 2.80
CA PRO A 231 -1.18 17.55 2.56
C PRO A 231 -0.66 17.33 1.14
N LYS A 232 -1.27 17.97 0.14
CA LYS A 232 -0.80 17.88 -1.26
C LYS A 232 0.53 18.61 -1.43
N LYS A 233 0.68 19.79 -0.81
CA LYS A 233 1.97 20.50 -0.74
C LYS A 233 3.00 19.74 0.07
N GLN A 234 2.62 19.05 1.15
CA GLN A 234 3.55 18.21 1.93
C GLN A 234 4.21 17.13 1.06
N ILE A 235 3.43 16.42 0.23
CA ILE A 235 3.95 15.43 -0.72
C ILE A 235 4.86 16.09 -1.76
N LYS A 236 4.48 17.25 -2.30
CA LYS A 236 5.34 18.01 -3.23
C LYS A 236 6.66 18.41 -2.59
N THR A 237 6.64 18.83 -1.32
CA THR A 237 7.84 19.16 -0.55
C THR A 237 8.73 17.93 -0.40
N TYR A 238 8.17 16.78 -0.01
CA TYR A 238 8.92 15.52 0.03
C TYR A 238 9.61 15.23 -1.32
N LEU A 239 8.85 15.30 -2.42
CA LEU A 239 9.38 15.02 -3.77
C LEU A 239 10.47 16.01 -4.20
N MET A 240 10.37 17.28 -3.82
CA MET A 240 11.41 18.28 -4.07
C MET A 240 12.72 17.93 -3.33
N TYR A 241 12.65 17.55 -2.05
CA TYR A 241 13.83 17.13 -1.31
C TYR A 241 14.38 15.78 -1.81
N PHE A 242 13.50 14.88 -2.25
CA PHE A 242 13.91 13.66 -2.95
C PHE A 242 14.73 13.98 -4.21
N ASP A 243 14.28 14.90 -5.06
CA ASP A 243 15.04 15.29 -6.27
C ASP A 243 16.42 15.87 -5.91
N LYS A 244 16.50 16.69 -4.84
CA LYS A 244 17.79 17.17 -4.32
C LYS A 244 18.68 16.03 -3.85
N PHE A 245 18.13 15.05 -3.13
CA PHE A 245 18.87 13.87 -2.67
C PHE A 245 19.40 13.04 -3.84
N VAL A 246 18.56 12.78 -4.84
CA VAL A 246 18.96 12.06 -6.08
C VAL A 246 20.11 12.78 -6.78
N SER A 247 20.11 14.12 -6.81
CA SER A 247 21.18 14.91 -7.43
C SER A 247 22.54 14.76 -6.75
N LEU A 248 22.58 14.27 -5.50
CA LEU A 248 23.83 13.96 -4.79
C LEU A 248 24.37 12.56 -5.14
N TYR A 249 23.48 11.63 -5.52
CA TYR A 249 23.86 10.27 -5.88
C TYR A 249 24.45 10.18 -7.30
N ASN A 250 24.01 11.05 -8.20
CA ASN A 250 24.46 11.09 -9.60
C ASN A 250 25.69 11.99 -9.84
N LYS A 251 26.45 12.32 -8.78
CA LYS A 251 27.73 13.04 -8.87
C LYS A 251 28.89 12.07 -8.75
#